data_AF-A0A3P8TUY1-F1
#
_entry.id   AF-A0A3P8TUY1-F1
#
_cell.length_a   1.000
_cell.length_b   1.000
_cell.length_c   1.000
_cell.angle_alpha   90.00
_cell.angle_beta   90.00
_cell.angle_gamma   90.00
#
_symmetry.space_group_name_H-M   'P 1'
#
loop_
_entity.id
_entity.type
_entity.pdbx_description
1 polymer ?
#
loop_
_entity_poly.entity_id
_entity_poly.type
_entity_poly.pdbx_seq_one_letter_code
_entity_poly.pdbx_strand_id
1 'polypeptide(L)'
;MELCIQLSITMLGKQLIQNNLFEIGIPKLKKVIRFIRSKQGAFQEEERQKKLQRYETDHFLEPFAGLTPEYMEMIIQFGFVTLFVASFPLAPLFALLNNIIEIRLDAKKFVTELRRPVAARAKDIGIWYNILKGVAKVAVIINAFVISFTSDFIPRMVYQYMYSPDGSMHGFVNHTLSYFNVSHFQEGKETLDPLHLGYPVEICRYKDYREPPWSATPYEISKEFWTVLAVRLAFVIVFQNIVMLMSDIVDWLIPDIPKDISLQIHKEKILLVDHFMKEEQRKIHILESRVSTGSKEVFSRSNNNITTITHSCSQLHTKCTKASNASNDVFIVQS
;
A
#
# COMPACT_ATOMS: atom_id res chain seq x y z
N MET A 1 4.86 25.96 7.36
CA MET A 1 3.87 25.80 8.47
C MET A 1 2.47 25.55 7.92
N GLU A 2 2.00 26.34 6.95
CA GLU A 2 0.67 26.18 6.33
C GLU A 2 0.43 24.77 5.77
N LEU A 3 1.38 24.20 5.02
CA LEU A 3 1.28 22.83 4.49
C LEU A 3 1.11 21.78 5.60
N CYS A 4 1.90 21.87 6.67
CA CYS A 4 1.82 20.95 7.81
C CYS A 4 0.46 21.05 8.52
N ILE A 5 -0.07 22.26 8.67
CA ILE A 5 -1.37 22.51 9.32
C ILE A 5 -2.49 21.95 8.44
N GLN A 6 -2.48 22.22 7.13
CA GLN A 6 -3.48 21.70 6.20
C GLN A 6 -3.47 20.17 6.14
N LEU A 7 -2.28 19.55 6.10
CA LEU A 7 -2.14 18.09 6.13
C LEU A 7 -2.60 17.50 7.47
N SER A 8 -2.27 18.16 8.59
CA SER A 8 -2.76 17.74 9.91
C SER A 8 -4.29 17.80 9.99
N ILE A 9 -4.89 18.87 9.48
CA ILE A 9 -6.35 19.04 9.46
C ILE A 9 -7.02 18.02 8.54
N THR A 10 -6.47 17.74 7.36
CA THR A 10 -7.08 16.79 6.41
C THR A 10 -6.93 15.35 6.86
N MET A 11 -5.78 14.97 7.42
CA MET A 11 -5.54 13.61 7.93
C MET A 11 -6.30 13.36 9.25
N LEU A 12 -6.38 14.33 10.16
CA LEU A 12 -7.20 14.20 11.38
C LEU A 12 -8.70 14.38 11.09
N GLY A 13 -9.06 15.27 10.17
CA GLY A 13 -10.46 15.61 9.89
C GLY A 13 -11.18 14.56 9.04
N LYS A 14 -10.56 14.07 7.97
CA LYS A 14 -11.21 13.13 7.05
C LYS A 14 -11.14 11.69 7.55
N GLN A 15 -9.99 11.25 8.07
CA GLN A 15 -9.76 9.87 8.51
C GLN A 15 -10.40 9.59 9.89
N LEU A 16 -10.14 10.44 10.90
CA LEU A 16 -10.65 10.21 12.25
C LEU A 16 -12.10 10.67 12.45
N ILE A 17 -12.48 11.82 11.89
CA ILE A 17 -13.79 12.42 12.19
C ILE A 17 -14.85 12.00 11.19
N GLN A 18 -14.63 12.04 9.88
CA GLN A 18 -15.69 11.66 8.95
C GLN A 18 -15.94 10.16 8.91
N ASN A 19 -14.93 9.31 8.75
CA ASN A 19 -15.16 7.87 8.61
C ASN A 19 -15.61 7.19 9.92
N ASN A 20 -14.86 7.30 11.03
CA ASN A 20 -15.30 6.71 12.30
C ASN A 20 -16.66 7.27 12.78
N LEU A 21 -16.94 8.58 12.60
CA LEU A 21 -18.21 9.18 13.06
C LEU A 21 -19.38 8.82 12.15
N PHE A 22 -19.21 8.76 10.82
CA PHE A 22 -20.32 8.33 9.97
C PHE A 22 -20.58 6.83 10.13
N GLU A 23 -19.55 6.00 10.30
CA GLU A 23 -19.71 4.56 10.48
C GLU A 23 -20.28 4.17 11.86
N ILE A 24 -19.81 4.79 12.95
CA ILE A 24 -20.41 4.57 14.28
C ILE A 24 -21.73 5.33 14.43
N GLY A 25 -21.76 6.57 13.92
CA GLY A 25 -22.79 7.56 14.21
C GLY A 25 -24.04 7.39 13.35
N ILE A 26 -23.96 7.06 12.06
CA ILE A 26 -25.16 6.86 11.22
C ILE A 26 -26.04 5.71 11.74
N PRO A 27 -25.54 4.48 12.00
CA PRO A 27 -26.39 3.39 12.46
C PRO A 27 -26.95 3.67 13.87
N LYS A 28 -26.15 4.26 14.76
CA LYS A 28 -26.61 4.69 16.10
C LYS A 28 -27.64 5.82 16.03
N LEU A 29 -27.44 6.82 15.17
CA LEU A 29 -28.36 7.94 14.98
C LEU A 29 -29.65 7.48 14.30
N LYS A 30 -29.59 6.63 13.28
CA LYS A 30 -30.77 5.98 12.69
C LYS A 30 -31.53 5.15 13.74
N LYS A 31 -30.83 4.43 14.62
CA LYS A 31 -31.44 3.66 15.72
C LYS A 31 -32.07 4.56 16.77
N VAL A 32 -31.44 5.67 17.15
CA VAL A 32 -31.98 6.66 18.09
C VAL A 32 -33.16 7.42 17.48
N ILE A 33 -33.09 7.85 16.21
CA ILE A 33 -34.21 8.47 15.49
C ILE A 33 -35.37 7.48 15.37
N ARG A 34 -35.11 6.20 15.05
CA ARG A 34 -36.15 5.15 15.09
C ARG A 34 -36.72 5.01 16.49
N PHE A 35 -35.90 4.97 17.54
CA PHE A 35 -36.35 4.84 18.93
C PHE A 35 -37.22 6.02 19.39
N ILE A 36 -36.86 7.24 19.01
CA ILE A 36 -37.64 8.46 19.29
C ILE A 36 -38.96 8.45 18.50
N ARG A 37 -38.97 8.02 17.22
CA ARG A 37 -40.19 7.81 16.43
C ARG A 37 -41.03 6.62 16.92
N SER A 38 -40.40 5.57 17.46
CA SER A 38 -41.04 4.32 17.88
C SER A 38 -41.47 4.33 19.34
N LYS A 39 -41.40 5.45 20.05
CA LYS A 39 -42.02 5.60 21.37
C LYS A 39 -43.54 5.36 21.33
N GLN A 40 -44.14 5.25 20.13
CA GLN A 40 -45.51 4.76 19.87
C GLN A 40 -45.64 3.29 19.42
N GLY A 41 -44.56 2.52 19.18
CA GLY A 41 -44.65 1.15 18.60
C GLY A 41 -43.54 0.12 18.95
N ALA A 42 -42.54 0.46 19.77
CA ALA A 42 -41.35 -0.39 20.00
C ALA A 42 -41.61 -1.74 20.70
N PHE A 43 -42.64 -1.86 21.52
CA PHE A 43 -42.96 -3.11 22.25
C PHE A 43 -43.39 -4.25 21.29
N GLN A 44 -44.04 -3.89 20.18
CA GLN A 44 -44.54 -4.86 19.20
C GLN A 44 -43.44 -5.35 18.24
N GLU A 45 -42.38 -4.55 18.04
CA GLU A 45 -41.25 -4.86 17.16
C GLU A 45 -40.28 -5.87 17.80
N GLU A 46 -40.04 -5.77 19.12
CA GLU A 46 -39.18 -6.72 19.85
C GLU A 46 -39.80 -8.13 19.96
N GLU A 47 -41.12 -8.24 20.16
CA GLU A 47 -41.82 -9.52 20.09
C GLU A 47 -41.84 -10.10 18.67
N ARG A 48 -41.96 -9.24 17.64
CA ARG A 48 -41.87 -9.65 16.23
C ARG A 48 -40.47 -10.15 15.88
N GLN A 49 -39.41 -9.48 16.34
CA GLN A 49 -38.02 -9.91 16.18
C GLN A 49 -37.71 -11.25 16.85
N LYS A 50 -38.34 -11.54 18.00
CA LYS A 50 -38.24 -12.87 18.64
C LYS A 50 -38.97 -13.98 17.88
N LYS A 51 -39.96 -13.64 17.04
CA LYS A 51 -40.71 -14.59 16.19
C LYS A 51 -40.18 -14.71 14.76
N LEU A 52 -39.35 -13.78 14.31
CA LEU A 52 -38.80 -13.78 12.95
C LEU A 52 -37.83 -14.95 12.76
N GLN A 53 -37.94 -15.60 11.62
CA GLN A 53 -37.04 -16.69 11.25
C GLN A 53 -35.64 -16.13 10.89
N ARG A 54 -34.59 -16.93 11.02
CA ARG A 54 -33.20 -16.46 10.83
C ARG A 54 -32.98 -15.81 9.45
N TYR A 55 -33.52 -16.41 8.38
CA TYR A 55 -33.37 -15.86 7.03
C TYR A 55 -34.09 -14.51 6.84
N GLU A 56 -35.18 -14.26 7.58
CA GLU A 56 -35.93 -13.00 7.52
C GLU A 56 -35.13 -11.89 8.19
N THR A 57 -34.52 -12.20 9.33
CA THR A 57 -33.61 -11.29 10.04
C THR A 57 -32.42 -10.89 9.16
N ASP A 58 -31.80 -11.86 8.48
CA ASP A 58 -30.69 -11.62 7.57
C ASP A 58 -31.12 -10.80 6.34
N HIS A 59 -32.36 -10.96 5.87
CA HIS A 59 -32.90 -10.18 4.75
C HIS A 59 -33.08 -8.69 5.08
N PHE A 60 -33.12 -8.28 6.36
CA PHE A 60 -33.17 -6.86 6.72
C PHE A 60 -31.80 -6.19 6.80
N LEU A 61 -30.69 -6.96 6.80
CA LEU A 61 -29.33 -6.44 6.79
C LEU A 61 -28.93 -5.92 5.40
N GLU A 62 -27.89 -5.08 5.34
CA GLU A 62 -27.40 -4.50 4.10
C GLU A 62 -26.60 -5.55 3.29
N PRO A 63 -26.76 -5.63 1.95
CA PRO A 63 -25.96 -6.53 1.14
C PRO A 63 -24.49 -6.09 1.11
N PHE A 64 -23.59 -7.07 1.07
CA PHE A 64 -22.16 -6.82 0.97
C PHE A 64 -21.80 -6.27 -0.42
N ALA A 65 -21.22 -5.07 -0.48
CA ALA A 65 -20.89 -4.36 -1.72
C ALA A 65 -19.46 -4.61 -2.25
N GLY A 66 -18.71 -5.53 -1.63
CA GLY A 66 -17.31 -5.79 -1.97
C GLY A 66 -16.33 -5.22 -0.93
N LEU A 67 -15.03 -5.42 -1.16
CA LEU A 67 -13.94 -4.91 -0.31
C LEU A 67 -13.24 -3.67 -0.90
N THR A 68 -13.68 -3.21 -2.08
CA THR A 68 -12.97 -2.16 -2.81
C THR A 68 -12.99 -0.80 -2.11
N PRO A 69 -14.10 -0.33 -1.48
CA PRO A 69 -14.10 0.89 -0.69
C PRO A 69 -13.16 0.81 0.53
N GLU A 70 -13.14 -0.33 1.21
CA GLU A 70 -12.33 -0.58 2.40
C GLU A 70 -10.82 -0.55 2.05
N TYR A 71 -10.43 -1.18 0.93
CA TYR A 71 -9.05 -1.08 0.44
C TYR A 71 -8.67 0.33 0.00
N MET A 72 -9.59 1.04 -0.67
CA MET A 72 -9.34 2.39 -1.14
C MET A 72 -9.06 3.35 0.03
N GLU A 73 -9.80 3.22 1.12
CA GLU A 73 -9.57 3.97 2.35
C GLU A 73 -8.16 3.72 2.93
N MET A 74 -7.79 2.44 3.07
CA MET A 74 -6.48 2.05 3.61
C MET A 74 -5.32 2.56 2.74
N ILE A 75 -5.49 2.53 1.42
CA ILE A 75 -4.46 3.02 0.48
C ILE A 75 -4.35 4.53 0.51
N ILE A 76 -5.47 5.25 0.63
CA ILE A 76 -5.44 6.70 0.81
C ILE A 76 -4.72 7.06 2.11
N GLN A 77 -4.97 6.32 3.20
CA GLN A 77 -4.25 6.49 4.46
C GLN A 77 -2.75 6.25 4.29
N PHE A 78 -2.36 5.17 3.63
CA PHE A 78 -0.96 4.88 3.31
C PHE A 78 -0.32 6.00 2.48
N GLY A 79 -1.04 6.53 1.49
CA GLY A 79 -0.60 7.67 0.69
C GLY A 79 -0.33 8.91 1.53
N PHE A 80 -1.26 9.29 2.41
CA PHE A 80 -1.05 10.44 3.30
C PHE A 80 0.15 10.28 4.23
N VAL A 81 0.34 9.07 4.77
CA VAL A 81 1.48 8.77 5.64
C VAL A 81 2.80 8.84 4.87
N THR A 82 2.87 8.24 3.69
CA THR A 82 4.14 8.10 2.96
C THR A 82 4.52 9.34 2.16
N LEU A 83 3.57 10.00 1.49
CA LEU A 83 3.84 11.16 0.62
C LEU A 83 4.26 12.41 1.39
N PHE A 84 3.85 12.53 2.66
CA PHE A 84 4.00 13.76 3.43
C PHE A 84 4.76 13.61 4.76
N VAL A 85 5.40 12.46 4.98
CA VAL A 85 6.18 12.19 6.21
C VAL A 85 7.25 13.24 6.46
N ALA A 86 7.89 13.77 5.42
CA ALA A 86 8.92 14.80 5.54
C ALA A 86 8.39 16.13 6.10
N SER A 87 7.10 16.43 5.89
CA SER A 87 6.45 17.63 6.44
C SER A 87 5.84 17.39 7.81
N PHE A 88 5.34 16.18 8.06
CA PHE A 88 4.62 15.84 9.28
C PHE A 88 5.05 14.48 9.85
N PRO A 89 6.07 14.45 10.73
CA PRO A 89 6.66 13.20 11.23
C PRO A 89 5.73 12.42 12.18
N LEU A 90 4.71 13.06 12.75
CA LEU A 90 3.71 12.43 13.62
C LEU A 90 2.60 11.70 12.83
N ALA A 91 2.61 11.75 11.49
CA ALA A 91 1.60 11.09 10.65
C ALA A 91 1.43 9.58 10.94
N PRO A 92 2.52 8.79 11.06
CA PRO A 92 2.40 7.35 11.31
C PRO A 92 1.73 7.03 12.65
N LEU A 93 1.89 7.88 13.67
CA LEU A 93 1.26 7.69 14.97
C LEU A 93 -0.26 7.82 14.87
N PHE A 94 -0.76 8.84 14.16
CA PHE A 94 -2.19 9.01 13.97
C PHE A 94 -2.79 7.93 13.06
N ALA A 95 -2.06 7.49 12.04
CA ALA A 95 -2.45 6.34 11.24
C ALA A 95 -2.55 5.04 12.06
N LEU A 96 -1.63 4.81 13.00
CA LEU A 96 -1.68 3.66 13.89
C LEU A 96 -2.92 3.69 14.79
N LEU A 97 -3.21 4.84 15.41
CA LEU A 97 -4.39 5.02 16.25
C LEU A 97 -5.67 4.80 15.44
N ASN A 98 -5.73 5.32 14.21
CA ASN A 98 -6.86 5.09 13.32
C ASN A 98 -7.03 3.59 13.02
N ASN A 99 -5.95 2.91 12.61
CA ASN A 99 -5.98 1.48 12.29
C ASN A 99 -6.47 0.61 13.47
N ILE A 100 -6.12 0.97 14.71
CA ILE A 100 -6.59 0.24 15.90
C ILE A 100 -8.11 0.34 16.06
N ILE A 101 -8.68 1.52 15.84
CA ILE A 101 -10.12 1.76 15.92
C ILE A 101 -10.81 1.09 14.75
N GLU A 102 -10.29 1.29 13.54
CA GLU A 102 -10.82 0.81 12.27
C GLU A 102 -11.00 -0.71 12.25
N ILE A 103 -9.99 -1.47 12.68
CA ILE A 103 -10.07 -2.94 12.78
C ILE A 103 -11.28 -3.38 13.63
N ARG A 104 -11.61 -2.65 14.68
CA ARG A 104 -12.76 -2.97 15.56
C ARG A 104 -14.09 -2.57 14.94
N LEU A 105 -14.13 -1.45 14.22
CA LEU A 105 -15.32 -0.97 13.54
C LEU A 105 -15.68 -1.84 12.35
N ASP A 106 -14.71 -2.15 11.49
CA ASP A 106 -14.89 -3.07 10.38
C ASP A 106 -15.38 -4.44 10.88
N ALA A 107 -14.75 -5.00 11.91
CA ALA A 107 -15.18 -6.27 12.48
C ALA A 107 -16.63 -6.22 12.98
N LYS A 108 -17.04 -5.11 13.59
CA LYS A 108 -18.42 -4.92 14.05
C LYS A 108 -19.39 -4.75 12.88
N LYS A 109 -19.03 -4.00 11.84
CA LYS A 109 -19.81 -3.83 10.61
C LYS A 109 -20.09 -5.19 9.96
N PHE A 110 -19.05 -6.02 9.80
CA PHE A 110 -19.17 -7.37 9.23
C PHE A 110 -20.01 -8.33 10.08
N VAL A 111 -19.96 -8.21 11.41
CA VAL A 111 -20.68 -9.13 12.31
C VAL A 111 -22.14 -8.70 12.55
N THR A 112 -22.44 -7.40 12.50
CA THR A 112 -23.74 -6.88 12.99
C THR A 112 -24.57 -6.13 11.95
N GLU A 113 -23.99 -5.60 10.87
CA GLU A 113 -24.69 -4.70 9.95
C GLU A 113 -24.82 -5.28 8.52
N LEU A 114 -23.87 -6.12 8.12
CA LEU A 114 -23.83 -6.72 6.79
C LEU A 114 -24.38 -8.16 6.76
N ARG A 115 -24.98 -8.54 5.64
CA ARG A 115 -25.26 -9.95 5.33
C ARG A 115 -23.97 -10.72 5.13
N ARG A 116 -23.97 -11.99 5.52
CA ARG A 116 -22.81 -12.88 5.35
C ARG A 116 -22.40 -12.95 3.87
N PRO A 117 -21.17 -12.53 3.51
CA PRO A 117 -20.71 -12.62 2.13
C PRO A 117 -20.42 -14.07 1.74
N VAL A 118 -20.48 -14.34 0.43
CA VAL A 118 -20.05 -15.62 -0.13
C VAL A 118 -18.53 -15.71 -0.06
N ALA A 119 -18.00 -16.78 0.52
CA ALA A 119 -16.57 -16.97 0.67
C ALA A 119 -15.89 -17.20 -0.69
N ALA A 120 -15.15 -16.20 -1.16
CA ALA A 120 -14.24 -16.30 -2.30
C ALA A 120 -12.82 -16.63 -1.81
N ARG A 121 -12.10 -17.50 -2.52
CA ARG A 121 -10.69 -17.77 -2.24
C ARG A 121 -9.82 -16.91 -3.15
N ALA A 122 -8.96 -16.09 -2.56
CA ALA A 122 -7.93 -15.32 -3.26
C ALA A 122 -6.55 -15.65 -2.66
N LYS A 123 -5.52 -15.66 -3.51
CA LYS A 123 -4.13 -15.92 -3.08
C LYS A 123 -3.47 -14.65 -2.52
N ASP A 124 -3.87 -13.50 -3.02
CA ASP A 124 -3.23 -12.21 -2.83
C ASP A 124 -4.27 -11.07 -2.79
N ILE A 125 -3.82 -9.87 -2.44
CA ILE A 125 -4.65 -8.65 -2.44
C ILE A 125 -4.94 -8.12 -3.86
N GLY A 126 -4.30 -8.69 -4.89
CA GLY A 126 -4.50 -8.33 -6.30
C GLY A 126 -3.88 -6.99 -6.68
N ILE A 127 -4.61 -6.18 -7.47
CA ILE A 127 -4.13 -4.91 -8.05
C ILE A 127 -3.64 -3.90 -7.01
N TRP A 128 -4.18 -3.98 -5.79
CA TRP A 128 -3.83 -3.10 -4.68
C TRP A 128 -2.34 -3.16 -4.31
N TYR A 129 -1.69 -4.32 -4.49
CA TYR A 129 -0.25 -4.44 -4.28
C TYR A 129 0.55 -3.55 -5.23
N ASN A 130 0.18 -3.54 -6.52
CA ASN A 130 0.82 -2.70 -7.53
C ASN A 130 0.59 -1.22 -7.26
N ILE A 131 -0.60 -0.86 -6.78
CA ILE A 131 -0.92 0.51 -6.37
C ILE A 131 -0.06 0.94 -5.19
N LEU A 132 0.04 0.12 -4.14
CA LEU A 132 0.90 0.40 -2.98
C LEU A 132 2.37 0.58 -3.40
N LYS A 133 2.89 -0.30 -4.27
CA LYS A 133 4.25 -0.19 -4.80
C LYS A 133 4.44 1.09 -5.63
N GLY A 134 3.46 1.46 -6.43
CA GLY A 134 3.47 2.72 -7.20
C GLY A 134 3.48 3.95 -6.30
N VAL A 135 2.59 4.00 -5.30
CA VAL A 135 2.51 5.09 -4.32
C VAL A 135 3.82 5.22 -3.53
N ALA A 136 4.43 4.10 -3.11
CA ALA A 136 5.70 4.11 -2.40
C ALA A 136 6.84 4.72 -3.23
N LYS A 137 6.93 4.39 -4.53
CA LYS A 137 7.93 4.98 -5.44
C LYS A 137 7.70 6.47 -5.67
N VAL A 138 6.44 6.88 -5.88
CA VAL A 138 6.08 8.30 -6.03
C VAL A 138 6.35 9.07 -4.74
N ALA A 139 6.15 8.46 -3.56
CA ALA A 139 6.43 9.09 -2.27
C ALA A 139 7.88 9.51 -2.12
N VAL A 140 8.85 8.73 -2.63
CA VAL A 140 10.26 9.11 -2.61
C VAL A 140 10.50 10.41 -3.37
N ILE A 141 9.91 10.53 -4.57
CA ILE A 141 10.05 11.71 -5.43
C ILE A 141 9.41 12.93 -4.74
N ILE A 142 8.17 12.80 -4.27
CA ILE A 142 7.44 13.91 -3.64
C ILE A 142 8.16 14.39 -2.38
N ASN A 143 8.62 13.48 -1.51
CA ASN A 143 9.37 13.86 -0.32
C ASN A 143 10.68 14.59 -0.66
N ALA A 144 11.37 14.21 -1.75
CA ALA A 144 12.56 14.91 -2.21
C ALA A 144 12.25 16.37 -2.57
N PHE A 145 11.15 16.61 -3.30
CA PHE A 145 10.69 17.96 -3.65
C PHE A 145 10.22 18.76 -2.43
N VAL A 146 9.50 18.12 -1.51
CA VAL A 146 9.07 18.75 -0.26
C VAL A 146 10.27 19.23 0.56
N ILE A 147 11.31 18.39 0.68
CA ILE A 147 12.52 18.77 1.42
C ILE A 147 13.31 19.86 0.69
N SER A 148 13.40 19.83 -0.64
CA SER A 148 14.23 20.79 -1.38
C SER A 148 13.57 22.16 -1.58
N PHE A 149 12.27 22.19 -1.90
CA PHE A 149 11.55 23.42 -2.23
C PHE A 149 10.73 24.00 -1.09
N THR A 150 10.07 23.16 -0.29
CA THR A 150 9.20 23.64 0.80
C THR A 150 9.98 23.90 2.08
N SER A 151 11.03 23.11 2.34
CA SER A 151 11.89 23.33 3.50
C SER A 151 12.96 24.39 3.22
N ASP A 152 13.25 25.20 4.24
CA ASP A 152 14.40 26.10 4.25
C ASP A 152 15.72 25.35 4.53
N PHE A 153 15.75 24.02 4.46
CA PHE A 153 16.94 23.21 4.70
C PHE A 153 18.08 23.53 3.71
N ILE A 154 17.79 23.51 2.40
CA ILE A 154 18.81 23.74 1.36
C ILE A 154 19.39 25.17 1.42
N PRO A 155 18.58 26.25 1.48
CA PRO A 155 19.13 27.60 1.57
C PRO A 155 20.00 27.83 2.82
N ARG A 156 19.63 27.26 3.98
CA ARG A 156 20.44 27.35 5.20
C ARG A 156 21.78 26.64 5.03
N MET A 157 21.77 25.46 4.43
CA MET A 157 22.98 24.69 4.14
C MET A 157 23.90 25.45 3.17
N VAL A 158 23.35 25.99 2.08
CA VAL A 158 24.12 26.79 1.10
C VAL A 158 24.73 28.03 1.77
N TYR A 159 23.97 28.74 2.60
CA TYR A 159 24.48 29.88 3.35
C TYR A 159 25.64 29.49 4.27
N GLN A 160 25.48 28.42 5.03
CA GLN A 160 26.48 27.96 5.99
C GLN A 160 27.80 27.55 5.32
N TYR A 161 27.74 26.89 4.16
CA TYR A 161 28.95 26.39 3.48
C TYR A 161 29.60 27.39 2.52
N MET A 162 28.82 28.28 1.87
CA MET A 162 29.34 29.17 0.83
C MET A 162 29.51 30.63 1.27
N TYR A 163 28.69 31.09 2.22
CA TYR A 163 28.59 32.53 2.54
C TYR A 163 28.92 32.86 3.99
N SER A 164 28.87 31.88 4.91
CA SER A 164 29.20 32.10 6.32
C SER A 164 30.72 32.08 6.55
N PRO A 165 31.31 33.14 7.12
CA PRO A 165 32.75 33.19 7.41
C PRO A 165 33.17 32.18 8.48
N ASP A 166 32.29 31.93 9.46
CA ASP A 166 32.58 31.09 10.63
C ASP A 166 31.83 29.73 10.57
N GLY A 167 31.10 29.46 9.50
CA GLY A 167 30.17 28.32 9.43
C GLY A 167 28.99 28.41 10.39
N SER A 168 28.73 29.60 10.95
CA SER A 168 27.60 29.88 11.83
C SER A 168 26.37 30.34 11.03
N MET A 169 25.19 30.24 11.64
CA MET A 169 23.92 30.73 11.05
C MET A 169 23.67 32.22 11.32
N HIS A 170 24.64 32.94 11.90
CA HIS A 170 24.51 34.37 12.17
C HIS A 170 24.42 35.15 10.86
N GLY A 171 23.38 35.98 10.72
CA GLY A 171 23.17 36.78 9.52
C GLY A 171 22.35 36.11 8.41
N PHE A 172 21.93 34.85 8.57
CA PHE A 172 21.15 34.12 7.55
C PHE A 172 19.88 34.87 7.11
N VAL A 173 19.09 35.38 8.07
CA VAL A 173 17.87 36.14 7.76
C VAL A 173 18.21 37.43 7.02
N ASN A 174 19.32 38.09 7.39
CA ASN A 174 19.76 39.32 6.76
C ASN A 174 20.19 39.10 5.30
N HIS A 175 20.81 37.95 5.00
CA HIS A 175 21.20 37.52 3.66
C HIS A 175 20.01 37.04 2.82
N THR A 176 19.01 36.41 3.43
CA THR A 176 17.86 35.84 2.69
C THR A 176 16.84 36.89 2.25
N LEU A 177 16.86 38.08 2.88
CA LEU A 177 15.92 39.16 2.60
C LEU A 177 16.50 40.15 1.60
N SER A 178 15.80 40.36 0.49
CA SER A 178 16.13 41.40 -0.49
C SER A 178 15.48 42.74 -0.11
N TYR A 179 16.10 43.82 -0.57
CA TYR A 179 15.65 45.18 -0.30
C TYR A 179 14.73 45.69 -1.41
N PHE A 180 13.64 46.37 -1.02
CA PHE A 180 12.73 47.04 -1.94
C PHE A 180 12.48 48.48 -1.49
N ASN A 181 12.77 49.43 -2.37
CA ASN A 181 12.41 50.83 -2.16
C ASN A 181 10.91 51.04 -2.40
N VAL A 182 10.20 51.57 -1.40
CA VAL A 182 8.74 51.79 -1.43
C VAL A 182 8.34 52.78 -2.53
N SER A 183 9.21 53.71 -2.91
CA SER A 183 8.94 54.65 -4.00
C SER A 183 8.79 54.00 -5.39
N HIS A 184 9.20 52.74 -5.56
CA HIS A 184 9.13 52.02 -6.83
C HIS A 184 7.86 51.17 -6.98
N PHE A 185 6.85 51.36 -6.13
CA PHE A 185 5.54 50.76 -6.35
C PHE A 185 4.89 51.30 -7.63
N GLN A 186 4.21 50.42 -8.36
CA GLN A 186 3.38 50.85 -9.49
C GLN A 186 2.17 51.63 -8.97
N GLU A 187 1.79 52.69 -9.68
CA GLU A 187 0.62 53.51 -9.34
C GLU A 187 -0.61 52.63 -9.07
N GLY A 188 -1.23 52.80 -7.90
CA GLY A 188 -2.41 52.03 -7.47
C GLY A 188 -2.15 50.67 -6.82
N LYS A 189 -0.88 50.24 -6.65
CA LYS A 189 -0.50 49.03 -5.89
C LYS A 189 0.17 49.35 -4.54
N GLU A 190 0.09 50.60 -4.11
CA GLU A 190 0.57 51.01 -2.80
C GLU A 190 -0.28 50.41 -1.67
N THR A 191 0.26 50.39 -0.46
CA THR A 191 -0.48 49.93 0.72
C THR A 191 -1.64 50.88 1.00
N LEU A 192 -2.87 50.38 0.87
CA LEU A 192 -4.10 51.17 1.07
C LEU A 192 -4.20 51.76 2.50
N ASP A 193 -3.69 51.04 3.50
CA ASP A 193 -3.62 51.48 4.90
C ASP A 193 -2.23 51.15 5.49
N PRO A 194 -1.24 52.05 5.39
CA PRO A 194 0.06 51.83 6.01
C PRO A 194 -0.07 51.90 7.54
N LEU A 195 0.34 50.82 8.22
CA LEU A 195 0.41 50.78 9.68
C LEU A 195 1.34 51.91 10.17
N HIS A 196 0.80 52.86 10.95
CA HIS A 196 1.55 54.00 11.45
C HIS A 196 2.54 53.58 12.54
N LEU A 197 3.76 53.23 12.14
CA LEU A 197 4.86 52.89 13.04
C LEU A 197 5.53 54.12 13.71
N GLY A 198 5.04 55.34 13.43
CA GLY A 198 5.61 56.59 13.97
C GLY A 198 6.79 57.15 13.18
N TYR A 199 7.14 56.56 12.03
CA TYR A 199 8.18 57.04 11.11
C TYR A 199 7.87 56.60 9.66
N PRO A 200 8.35 57.34 8.64
CA PRO A 200 8.18 56.94 7.24
C PRO A 200 9.05 55.72 6.92
N VAL A 201 8.47 54.73 6.24
CA VAL A 201 9.19 53.53 5.78
C VAL A 201 9.66 53.74 4.35
N GLU A 202 10.97 53.93 4.16
CA GLU A 202 11.56 54.14 2.82
C GLU A 202 11.92 52.81 2.13
N ILE A 203 12.34 51.81 2.91
CA ILE A 203 12.80 50.52 2.39
C ILE A 203 12.10 49.39 3.15
N CYS A 204 11.48 48.46 2.41
CA CYS A 204 10.95 47.23 2.94
C CYS A 204 11.78 46.02 2.50
N ARG A 205 11.59 44.89 3.18
CA ARG A 205 12.33 43.64 2.95
C ARG A 205 11.37 42.50 2.64
N TYR A 206 11.71 41.70 1.65
CA TYR A 206 10.90 40.54 1.23
C TYR A 206 11.79 39.32 1.00
N LYS A 207 11.17 38.13 1.10
CA LYS A 207 11.87 36.85 0.98
C LYS A 207 12.01 36.48 -0.50
N ASP A 208 13.08 36.98 -1.14
CA ASP A 208 13.49 36.60 -2.49
C ASP A 208 14.97 36.93 -2.72
N TYR A 209 15.63 36.24 -3.65
CA TYR A 209 17.05 36.44 -3.98
C TYR A 209 17.18 37.37 -5.18
N ARG A 210 17.10 38.68 -4.93
CA ARG A 210 17.18 39.74 -5.95
C ARG A 210 18.22 40.78 -5.59
N GLU A 211 18.80 41.36 -6.62
CA GLU A 211 19.79 42.42 -6.48
C GLU A 211 19.18 43.68 -5.85
N PRO A 212 19.92 44.38 -4.97
CA PRO A 212 19.42 45.54 -4.25
C PRO A 212 19.22 46.76 -5.18
N PRO A 213 18.44 47.77 -4.77
CA PRO A 213 18.10 48.91 -5.61
C PRO A 213 19.27 49.83 -5.98
N TRP A 214 20.39 49.76 -5.23
CA TRP A 214 21.62 50.51 -5.52
C TRP A 214 22.62 49.75 -6.40
N SER A 215 22.28 48.54 -6.86
CA SER A 215 23.09 47.78 -7.80
C SER A 215 22.92 48.29 -9.25
N ALA A 216 23.80 47.88 -10.15
CA ALA A 216 23.71 48.23 -11.58
C ALA A 216 22.46 47.64 -12.28
N THR A 217 21.90 46.56 -11.73
CA THR A 217 20.74 45.83 -12.27
C THR A 217 19.70 45.63 -11.16
N PRO A 218 18.98 46.69 -10.76
CA PRO A 218 18.09 46.65 -9.61
C PRO A 218 16.93 45.68 -9.82
N TYR A 219 16.59 44.89 -8.79
CA TYR A 219 15.49 43.93 -8.76
C TYR A 219 15.61 42.71 -9.69
N GLU A 220 16.72 42.57 -10.42
CA GLU A 220 16.98 41.36 -11.20
C GLU A 220 17.32 40.16 -10.30
N ILE A 221 17.15 38.96 -10.85
CA ILE A 221 17.43 37.70 -10.14
C ILE A 221 18.93 37.61 -9.88
N SER A 222 19.31 37.46 -8.60
CA SER A 222 20.72 37.39 -8.21
C SER A 222 21.36 36.04 -8.57
N LYS A 223 22.69 35.99 -8.62
CA LYS A 223 23.45 34.73 -8.76
C LYS A 223 23.19 33.76 -7.62
N GLU A 224 22.85 34.26 -6.44
CA GLU A 224 22.49 33.47 -5.27
C GLU A 224 21.26 32.61 -5.54
N PHE A 225 20.24 33.16 -6.23
CA PHE A 225 19.03 32.44 -6.61
C PHE A 225 19.35 31.19 -7.42
N TRP A 226 20.16 31.36 -8.48
CA TRP A 226 20.56 30.27 -9.38
C TRP A 226 21.40 29.23 -8.65
N THR A 227 22.28 29.65 -7.75
CA THR A 227 23.09 28.75 -6.92
C THR A 227 22.20 27.90 -6.02
N VAL A 228 21.26 28.51 -5.29
CA VAL A 228 20.32 27.79 -4.43
C VAL A 228 19.42 26.87 -5.25
N LEU A 229 18.94 27.30 -6.43
CA LEU A 229 18.13 26.48 -7.32
C LEU A 229 18.90 25.26 -7.84
N ALA A 230 20.16 25.45 -8.28
CA ALA A 230 21.01 24.36 -8.74
C ALA A 230 21.24 23.32 -7.64
N VAL A 231 21.52 23.76 -6.41
CA VAL A 231 21.70 22.86 -5.26
C VAL A 231 20.40 22.14 -4.91
N ARG A 232 19.23 22.81 -4.99
CA ARG A 232 17.92 22.16 -4.79
C ARG A 232 17.69 21.02 -5.77
N LEU A 233 17.97 21.25 -7.06
CA LEU A 233 17.80 20.22 -8.10
C LEU A 233 18.81 19.08 -7.94
N ALA A 234 20.07 19.40 -7.65
CA ALA A 234 21.10 18.41 -7.37
C ALA A 234 20.72 17.52 -6.17
N PHE A 235 20.21 18.13 -5.10
CA PHE A 235 19.72 17.39 -3.94
C PHE A 235 18.60 16.42 -4.30
N VAL A 236 17.61 16.83 -5.10
CA VAL A 236 16.52 15.94 -5.51
C VAL A 236 17.05 14.72 -6.26
N ILE A 237 17.98 14.92 -7.21
CA ILE A 237 18.59 13.82 -7.97
C ILE A 237 19.35 12.87 -7.04
N VAL A 238 20.20 13.40 -6.17
CA VAL A 238 21.01 12.57 -5.25
C VAL A 238 20.11 11.82 -4.27
N PHE A 239 19.18 12.51 -3.62
CA PHE A 239 18.25 11.94 -2.66
C PHE A 239 17.41 10.82 -3.30
N GLN A 240 16.85 11.07 -4.48
CA GLN A 240 16.04 10.09 -5.19
C GLN A 240 16.84 8.83 -5.51
N ASN A 241 18.05 8.97 -6.09
CA ASN A 241 18.88 7.83 -6.45
C ASN A 241 19.32 7.02 -5.23
N ILE A 242 19.73 7.69 -4.14
CA ILE A 242 20.15 7.01 -2.91
C ILE A 242 18.98 6.23 -2.29
N VAL A 243 17.81 6.87 -2.14
CA VAL A 243 16.66 6.22 -1.49
C VAL A 243 16.10 5.08 -2.34
N MET A 244 16.03 5.24 -3.67
CA MET A 244 15.62 4.16 -4.57
C MET A 244 16.60 2.98 -4.50
N LEU A 245 17.91 3.24 -4.54
CA LEU A 245 18.93 2.19 -4.40
C LEU A 245 18.79 1.46 -3.05
N MET A 246 18.59 2.19 -1.95
CA MET A 246 18.38 1.57 -0.64
C MET A 246 17.11 0.72 -0.61
N SER A 247 16.03 1.16 -1.24
CA SER A 247 14.80 0.36 -1.38
C SER A 247 15.06 -0.94 -2.14
N ASP A 248 15.79 -0.87 -3.25
CA ASP A 248 16.10 -2.04 -4.07
C ASP A 248 17.05 -3.01 -3.33
N ILE A 249 17.98 -2.50 -2.51
CA ILE A 249 18.85 -3.31 -1.64
C ILE A 249 18.01 -4.05 -0.58
N VAL A 250 17.01 -3.38 0.03
CA VAL A 250 16.13 -4.02 1.01
C VAL A 250 15.29 -5.12 0.35
N ASP A 251 14.73 -4.85 -0.83
CA ASP A 251 14.00 -5.85 -1.63
C ASP A 251 14.90 -7.04 -2.01
N TRP A 252 16.19 -6.81 -2.24
CA TRP A 252 17.16 -7.88 -2.51
C TRP A 252 17.56 -8.67 -1.26
N LEU A 253 17.66 -8.01 -0.10
CA LEU A 253 18.10 -8.60 1.16
C LEU A 253 17.04 -9.52 1.79
N ILE A 254 15.77 -9.16 1.66
CA ILE A 254 14.65 -9.87 2.28
C ILE A 254 14.10 -10.90 1.29
N PRO A 255 14.24 -12.21 1.53
CA PRO A 255 13.68 -13.22 0.65
C PRO A 255 12.14 -13.20 0.70
N ASP A 256 11.49 -13.25 -0.47
CA ASP A 256 10.03 -13.21 -0.60
C ASP A 256 9.30 -14.37 0.12
N ILE A 257 9.96 -15.52 0.28
CA ILE A 257 9.38 -16.71 0.93
C ILE A 257 10.19 -17.03 2.21
N PRO A 258 9.55 -17.06 3.39
CA PRO A 258 10.22 -17.44 4.63
C PRO A 258 10.64 -18.92 4.60
N LYS A 259 11.78 -19.22 5.23
CA LYS A 259 12.39 -20.57 5.24
C LYS A 259 11.46 -21.63 5.81
N ASP A 260 10.72 -21.32 6.87
CA ASP A 260 9.82 -22.26 7.55
C ASP A 260 8.73 -22.79 6.60
N ILE A 261 8.11 -21.90 5.83
CA ILE A 261 7.08 -22.26 4.85
C ILE A 261 7.68 -23.05 3.69
N SER A 262 8.87 -22.66 3.21
CA SER A 262 9.56 -23.41 2.15
C SER A 262 9.86 -24.86 2.58
N LEU A 263 10.25 -25.05 3.84
CA LEU A 263 10.54 -26.34 4.43
C LEU A 263 9.26 -27.15 4.64
N GLN A 264 8.19 -26.51 5.09
CA GLN A 264 6.89 -27.17 5.22
C GLN A 264 6.34 -27.64 3.87
N ILE A 265 6.37 -26.78 2.85
CA ILE A 265 5.98 -27.15 1.47
C ILE A 265 6.84 -28.31 0.96
N HIS A 266 8.14 -28.30 1.25
CA HIS A 266 9.03 -29.39 0.84
C HIS A 266 8.69 -30.70 1.57
N LYS A 267 8.42 -30.64 2.88
CA LYS A 267 8.01 -31.81 3.68
C LYS A 267 6.68 -32.39 3.21
N GLU A 268 5.69 -31.53 2.93
CA GLU A 268 4.39 -31.94 2.40
C GLU A 268 4.54 -32.59 1.01
N LYS A 269 5.43 -32.06 0.16
CA LYS A 269 5.75 -32.68 -1.15
C LYS A 269 6.39 -34.06 -0.99
N ILE A 270 7.36 -34.22 -0.08
CA ILE A 270 7.99 -35.54 0.17
C ILE A 270 6.95 -36.54 0.67
N LEU A 271 6.12 -36.16 1.64
CA LEU A 271 5.08 -37.03 2.19
C LEU A 271 4.05 -37.43 1.13
N LEU A 272 3.66 -36.51 0.25
CA LEU A 272 2.76 -36.78 -0.86
C LEU A 272 3.37 -37.80 -1.84
N VAL A 273 4.65 -37.62 -2.20
CA VAL A 273 5.35 -38.55 -3.10
C VAL A 273 5.49 -39.93 -2.47
N ASP A 274 5.86 -40.02 -1.19
CA ASP A 274 5.94 -41.30 -0.47
C ASP A 274 4.57 -42.00 -0.41
N HIS A 275 3.50 -41.25 -0.18
CA HIS A 275 2.14 -41.79 -0.19
C HIS A 275 1.75 -42.34 -1.57
N PHE A 276 2.04 -41.59 -2.63
CA PHE A 276 1.78 -41.99 -4.01
C PHE A 276 2.55 -43.27 -4.40
N MET A 277 3.84 -43.35 -4.05
CA MET A 277 4.67 -44.52 -4.33
C MET A 277 4.18 -45.78 -3.61
N LYS A 278 3.76 -45.67 -2.34
CA LYS A 278 3.17 -46.79 -1.59
C LYS A 278 1.86 -47.27 -2.20
N GLU A 279 1.04 -46.36 -2.71
CA GLU A 279 -0.22 -46.71 -3.35
C GLU A 279 -0.01 -47.42 -4.69
N GLU A 280 0.95 -46.96 -5.51
CA GLU A 280 1.35 -47.65 -6.74
C GLU A 280 1.95 -49.03 -6.45
N GLN A 281 2.83 -49.17 -5.46
CA GLN A 281 3.35 -50.46 -5.03
C GLN A 281 2.23 -51.41 -4.58
N ARG A 282 1.24 -50.91 -3.84
CA ARG A 282 0.08 -51.71 -3.42
C ARG A 282 -0.74 -52.19 -4.63
N LYS A 283 -0.95 -51.34 -5.64
CA LYS A 283 -1.65 -51.74 -6.87
C LYS A 283 -0.89 -52.81 -7.65
N ILE A 284 0.43 -52.67 -7.79
CA ILE A 284 1.29 -53.67 -8.45
C ILE A 284 1.21 -55.01 -7.72
N HIS A 285 1.32 -55.02 -6.39
CA HIS A 285 1.23 -56.24 -5.59
C HIS A 285 -0.15 -56.93 -5.72
N ILE A 286 -1.23 -56.16 -5.84
CA ILE A 286 -2.59 -56.70 -6.10
C ILE A 286 -2.69 -57.32 -7.50
N LEU A 287 -2.09 -56.69 -8.51
CA LEU A 287 -2.01 -57.23 -9.87
C LEU A 287 -1.20 -58.53 -9.92
N GLU A 288 -0.02 -58.57 -9.31
CA GLU A 288 0.81 -59.78 -9.24
C GLU A 288 0.12 -60.91 -8.48
N SER A 289 -0.51 -60.61 -7.35
CA SER A 289 -1.26 -61.62 -6.60
C SER A 289 -2.42 -62.19 -7.41
N ARG A 290 -3.22 -61.36 -8.11
CA ARG A 290 -4.28 -61.81 -9.04
C ARG A 290 -3.74 -62.64 -10.20
N VAL A 291 -2.59 -62.28 -10.76
CA VAL A 291 -1.92 -63.09 -11.79
C VAL A 291 -1.44 -64.43 -11.22
N SER A 292 -0.99 -64.48 -9.96
CA SER A 292 -0.61 -65.74 -9.30
C SER A 292 -1.82 -66.64 -8.98
N THR A 293 -2.97 -66.08 -8.57
CA THR A 293 -4.20 -66.86 -8.34
C THR A 293 -4.84 -67.31 -9.64
N GLY A 294 -4.83 -66.46 -10.68
CA GLY A 294 -5.24 -66.84 -12.03
C GLY A 294 -4.32 -67.92 -12.63
N SER A 295 -3.02 -67.88 -12.35
CA SER A 295 -2.09 -68.93 -12.75
C SER A 295 -2.33 -70.23 -11.98
N LYS A 296 -2.78 -70.20 -10.72
CA LYS A 296 -3.18 -71.41 -9.97
C LYS A 296 -4.50 -72.01 -10.47
N GLU A 297 -5.46 -71.21 -10.94
CA GLU A 297 -6.67 -71.70 -11.61
C GLU A 297 -6.41 -72.22 -13.03
N VAL A 298 -5.40 -71.70 -13.73
CA VAL A 298 -4.95 -72.25 -15.02
C VAL A 298 -4.11 -73.51 -14.82
N PHE A 299 -3.31 -73.63 -13.75
CA PHE A 299 -2.51 -74.83 -13.48
C PHE A 299 -3.35 -76.03 -12.99
N SER A 300 -4.55 -75.82 -12.45
CA SER A 300 -5.51 -76.92 -12.21
C SER A 300 -6.25 -77.37 -13.48
N ARG A 301 -6.19 -76.57 -14.56
CA ARG A 301 -6.84 -76.84 -15.86
C ARG A 301 -5.86 -77.23 -16.97
N SER A 302 -4.55 -77.10 -16.74
CA SER A 302 -3.49 -77.29 -17.74
C SER A 302 -2.60 -78.52 -17.52
N ASN A 303 -3.07 -79.52 -16.76
CA ASN A 303 -2.41 -80.83 -16.71
C ASN A 303 -2.68 -81.73 -17.93
N ASN A 304 -3.34 -81.21 -18.97
CA ASN A 304 -3.42 -81.84 -20.28
C ASN A 304 -2.80 -80.88 -21.31
N ASN A 305 -1.53 -81.15 -21.65
CA ASN A 305 -0.76 -80.72 -22.82
C ASN A 305 0.48 -79.88 -22.49
N ILE A 306 1.60 -80.59 -22.40
CA ILE A 306 2.96 -80.05 -22.38
C ILE A 306 3.39 -79.71 -23.82
N THR A 307 4.31 -78.74 -23.86
CA THR A 307 5.33 -78.38 -24.87
C THR A 307 5.05 -77.33 -25.94
N THR A 308 6.05 -76.43 -26.04
CA THR A 308 6.49 -75.57 -27.16
C THR A 308 5.68 -74.25 -27.30
N ILE A 309 6.22 -73.02 -27.27
CA ILE A 309 7.46 -72.44 -27.82
C ILE A 309 7.80 -71.13 -27.05
N THR A 310 9.10 -70.94 -26.79
CA THR A 310 9.76 -69.72 -26.31
C THR A 310 9.85 -68.62 -27.39
N HIS A 311 10.05 -67.36 -26.96
CA HIS A 311 10.33 -66.13 -27.74
C HIS A 311 9.16 -65.20 -28.13
N SER A 312 8.96 -64.15 -27.32
CA SER A 312 8.71 -62.77 -27.79
C SER A 312 8.71 -61.81 -26.59
N CYS A 313 9.85 -61.64 -25.92
CA CYS A 313 10.04 -60.61 -24.91
C CYS A 313 11.24 -59.74 -25.32
N SER A 314 11.05 -58.83 -26.27
CA SER A 314 12.07 -57.86 -26.67
C SER A 314 11.57 -56.60 -27.39
N GLN A 315 10.27 -56.25 -27.33
CA GLN A 315 9.75 -55.07 -28.05
C GLN A 315 9.06 -53.98 -27.20
N LEU A 316 8.94 -54.12 -25.87
CA LEU A 316 8.31 -53.06 -25.05
C LEU A 316 9.26 -52.01 -24.48
N HIS A 317 10.59 -52.18 -24.58
CA HIS A 317 11.54 -51.29 -23.92
C HIS A 317 11.91 -50.01 -24.71
N THR A 318 11.36 -49.79 -25.91
CA THR A 318 11.73 -48.67 -26.79
C THR A 318 10.64 -47.59 -26.97
N LYS A 319 9.48 -47.71 -26.32
CA LYS A 319 8.39 -46.71 -26.42
C LYS A 319 8.27 -45.72 -25.25
N CYS A 320 9.03 -45.90 -24.16
CA CYS A 320 8.94 -45.01 -22.99
C CYS A 320 9.92 -43.82 -23.01
N THR A 321 10.85 -43.75 -23.97
CA THR A 321 11.85 -42.66 -24.06
C THR A 321 11.49 -41.53 -25.02
N LYS A 322 10.30 -41.52 -25.63
CA LYS A 322 9.84 -40.42 -26.50
C LYS A 322 8.72 -39.55 -25.94
N ALA A 323 8.20 -39.85 -24.74
CA ALA A 323 7.12 -39.07 -24.12
C ALA A 323 7.61 -37.94 -23.19
N SER A 324 8.93 -37.80 -22.96
CA SER A 324 9.47 -36.80 -22.02
C SER A 324 9.82 -35.44 -22.63
N ASN A 325 9.62 -35.20 -23.93
CA ASN A 325 10.03 -33.96 -24.61
C ASN A 325 8.91 -33.15 -25.26
N ALA A 326 7.64 -33.36 -24.89
CA ALA A 326 6.52 -32.60 -25.44
C ALA A 326 5.52 -32.22 -24.36
N SER A 327 5.92 -31.37 -23.41
CA SER A 327 5.00 -30.63 -22.52
C SER A 327 5.66 -29.34 -22.01
N ASN A 328 6.37 -28.65 -22.90
CA ASN A 328 6.57 -27.20 -22.81
C ASN A 328 5.80 -26.62 -23.99
N ASP A 329 4.63 -26.06 -23.73
CA ASP A 329 4.10 -24.85 -24.37
C ASP A 329 2.56 -24.78 -24.22
N VAL A 330 2.12 -23.54 -24.00
CA VAL A 330 0.75 -23.01 -24.13
C VAL A 330 -0.23 -23.31 -23.00
N PHE A 331 -0.41 -22.32 -22.12
CA PHE A 331 -1.75 -21.84 -21.78
C PHE A 331 -1.75 -20.30 -21.74
N ILE A 332 -2.14 -19.74 -22.87
CA ILE A 332 -2.54 -18.35 -23.08
C ILE A 332 -4.03 -18.23 -22.74
N VAL A 333 -4.34 -17.22 -21.93
CA VAL A 333 -5.48 -16.28 -21.95
C VAL A 333 -6.76 -16.69 -22.71
N GLN A 334 -7.90 -16.61 -22.01
CA GLN A 334 -9.19 -15.96 -22.35
C GLN A 334 -10.27 -16.58 -21.43
N SER A 335 -11.24 -15.88 -20.87
CA SER A 335 -11.81 -14.54 -21.06
C SER A 335 -12.56 -14.14 -19.79
#